data_AF-A0A968ZUH7-F1
#
_entry.id   AF-A0A968ZUH7-F1
#
_cell.length_a   1.000
_cell.length_b   1.000
_cell.length_c   1.000
_cell.angle_alpha   90.00
_cell.angle_beta   90.00
_cell.angle_gamma   90.00
#
_symmetry.space_group_name_H-M   'P 1'
#
loop_
_entity.id
_entity.type
_entity.pdbx_description
1 polymer ?
#
loop_
_entity_poly.entity_id
_entity_poly.type
_entity_poly.pdbx_seq_one_letter_code
_entity_poly.pdbx_strand_id
1 'polypeptide(L)'
;MPLNTASTINGTSIPMLLDWWQQRKRLANAHGSLNSHLSKGDDPYLQAYYRLMEVYSVVKSGGVKAQTEAVRAFAQREAVLLNQRLADIEAAEELAEREKSRERQKVEQELIELRSANNWRLQTLTAIDPDEEAIVQQHLSAIEKTLMQVQCA
;
A
#
# COMPACT_ATOMS: atom_id res chain seq x y z
N MET A 1 10.68 4.49 34.25
CA MET A 1 11.62 4.72 33.14
C MET A 1 10.89 5.59 32.12
N PRO A 2 11.17 6.90 32.07
CA PRO A 2 10.48 7.82 31.18
C PRO A 2 11.22 7.94 29.85
N LEU A 3 10.50 7.78 28.74
CA LEU A 3 10.72 8.43 27.44
C LEU A 3 9.44 8.18 26.64
N ASN A 4 8.41 8.93 27.01
CA ASN A 4 7.22 9.12 26.18
C ASN A 4 7.60 10.16 25.11
N THR A 5 8.58 9.82 24.28
CA THR A 5 8.99 10.63 23.12
C THR A 5 7.97 10.41 22.02
N ALA A 6 7.34 11.50 21.62
CA ALA A 6 6.36 11.59 20.53
C ALA A 6 6.55 10.47 19.48
N SER A 7 5.58 9.56 19.40
CA SER A 7 5.54 8.49 18.40
C SER A 7 5.35 9.11 17.01
N THR A 8 6.43 9.41 16.30
CA THR A 8 6.41 10.20 15.04
C THR A 8 6.45 9.34 13.78
N ILE A 9 5.69 9.72 12.74
CA ILE A 9 5.74 9.08 11.39
C ILE A 9 6.55 9.89 10.37
N ASN A 10 6.89 11.14 10.69
CA ASN A 10 7.90 11.98 10.00
C ASN A 10 7.92 13.33 10.73
N GLY A 11 8.44 13.35 11.96
CA GLY A 11 8.46 14.55 12.82
C GLY A 11 7.11 14.98 13.42
N THR A 12 6.01 14.29 13.08
CA THR A 12 4.65 14.55 13.61
C THR A 12 4.12 13.33 14.34
N SER A 13 3.59 13.50 15.56
CA SER A 13 3.13 12.38 16.38
C SER A 13 1.81 11.78 15.89
N ILE A 14 1.64 10.45 15.98
CA ILE A 14 0.38 9.78 15.57
C ILE A 14 -0.83 10.36 16.31
N PRO A 15 -0.85 10.53 17.65
CA PRO A 15 -2.01 11.11 18.32
C PRO A 15 -2.38 12.51 17.79
N MET A 16 -1.37 13.35 17.51
CA MET A 16 -1.58 14.68 16.95
C MET A 16 -2.11 14.63 15.53
N LEU A 17 -1.66 13.68 14.71
CA LEU A 17 -2.21 13.43 13.37
C LEU A 17 -3.68 12.98 13.42
N LEU A 18 -4.03 12.10 14.36
CA LEU A 18 -5.40 11.64 14.55
C LEU A 18 -6.32 12.78 15.02
N ASP A 19 -5.86 13.62 15.94
CA ASP A 19 -6.59 14.79 16.41
C ASP A 19 -6.79 15.83 15.30
N TRP A 20 -5.73 16.11 14.52
CA TRP A 20 -5.80 16.98 13.35
C TRP A 20 -6.84 16.47 12.33
N TRP A 21 -6.84 15.16 12.05
CA TRP A 21 -7.80 14.56 11.13
C TRP A 21 -9.25 14.66 11.64
N GLN A 22 -9.48 14.46 12.94
CA GLN A 22 -10.81 14.63 13.56
C GLN A 22 -11.29 16.08 13.53
N GLN A 23 -10.40 17.05 13.72
CA GLN A 23 -10.73 18.47 13.54
C GLN A 23 -11.12 18.76 12.09
N ARG A 24 -10.36 18.24 11.12
CA ARG A 24 -10.66 18.40 9.69
C ARG A 24 -12.00 17.78 9.30
N LYS A 25 -12.32 16.57 9.77
CA LYS A 25 -13.63 15.92 9.57
C LYS A 25 -14.76 16.79 10.11
N ARG A 26 -14.62 17.35 11.32
CA ARG A 26 -15.63 18.22 11.93
C ARG A 26 -15.86 19.50 11.12
N LEU A 27 -14.80 20.15 10.66
CA LEU A 27 -14.89 21.35 9.82
C LEU A 27 -15.61 21.05 8.50
N ALA A 28 -15.31 19.92 7.86
CA ALA A 28 -15.96 19.53 6.63
C ALA A 28 -17.44 19.19 6.81
N ASN A 29 -17.81 18.52 7.91
CA ASN A 29 -19.21 18.23 8.25
C ASN A 29 -20.00 19.51 8.54
N ALA A 30 -19.37 20.54 9.12
CA ALA A 30 -20.00 21.83 9.40
C ALA A 30 -20.19 22.70 8.15
N HIS A 31 -19.30 22.58 7.16
CA HIS A 31 -19.29 23.43 5.95
C HIS A 31 -19.66 22.69 4.66
N GLY A 32 -20.05 21.42 4.74
CA GLY A 32 -20.52 20.61 3.60
C GLY A 32 -19.43 20.25 2.57
N SER A 33 -18.14 20.42 2.88
CA SER A 33 -17.05 20.16 1.95
C SER A 33 -15.72 19.88 2.64
N LEU A 34 -15.13 18.71 2.36
CA LEU A 34 -13.73 18.38 2.69
C LEU A 34 -12.73 19.12 1.80
N ASN A 35 -13.21 19.76 0.72
CA ASN A 35 -12.42 20.51 -0.26
C ASN A 35 -12.22 21.99 0.11
N SER A 36 -12.61 22.41 1.31
CA SER A 36 -12.22 23.74 1.80
C SER A 36 -10.69 23.86 1.71
N HIS A 37 -10.22 24.92 1.04
CA HIS A 37 -8.79 25.18 0.83
C HIS A 37 -7.99 24.87 2.10
N LEU A 38 -7.02 23.95 2.00
CA LEU A 38 -6.04 23.70 3.05
C LEU A 38 -5.41 25.04 3.44
N SER A 39 -5.28 25.30 4.74
CA SER A 39 -4.52 26.45 5.18
C SER A 39 -3.06 26.23 4.74
N LYS A 40 -2.33 27.30 4.41
CA LYS A 40 -0.92 27.22 3.92
C LYS A 40 0.05 26.51 4.88
N GLY A 41 -0.38 26.05 6.06
CA GLY A 41 0.41 25.29 7.03
C GLY A 41 0.00 23.82 7.23
N ASP A 42 -1.05 23.33 6.55
CA ASP A 42 -1.56 21.96 6.73
C ASP A 42 -0.86 20.90 5.86
N ASP A 43 -0.08 21.32 4.85
CA ASP A 43 0.56 20.40 3.90
C ASP A 43 1.45 19.33 4.56
N PRO A 44 2.28 19.65 5.58
CA PRO A 44 3.08 18.64 6.28
C PRO A 44 2.23 17.61 7.05
N TYR A 45 1.12 18.06 7.65
CA TYR A 45 0.18 17.17 8.36
C TYR A 45 -0.54 16.24 7.41
N LEU A 46 -0.92 16.74 6.23
CA LEU A 46 -1.53 15.94 5.19
C LEU A 46 -0.58 14.88 4.64
N GLN A 47 0.68 15.24 4.37
CA GLN A 47 1.71 14.28 3.96
C GLN A 47 1.96 13.21 5.02
N ALA A 48 2.09 13.61 6.29
CA ALA A 48 2.27 12.68 7.39
C ALA A 48 1.04 11.78 7.62
N TYR A 49 -0.18 12.29 7.37
CA TYR A 49 -1.40 11.50 7.39
C TYR A 49 -1.43 10.47 6.25
N TYR A 50 -1.05 10.84 5.03
CA TYR A 50 -0.97 9.87 3.92
C TYR A 50 0.06 8.78 4.22
N ARG A 51 1.23 9.14 4.75
CA ARG A 51 2.23 8.15 5.18
C ARG A 51 1.69 7.24 6.29
N LEU A 52 0.99 7.80 7.28
CA LEU A 52 0.31 7.01 8.32
C LEU A 52 -0.67 6.01 7.72
N MET A 53 -1.49 6.43 6.74
CA MET A 53 -2.46 5.56 6.09
C MET A 53 -1.80 4.45 5.26
N GLU A 54 -0.70 4.74 4.57
CA GLU A 54 0.10 3.75 3.84
C GLU A 54 0.60 2.66 4.80
N VAL A 55 1.30 3.05 5.87
CA VAL A 55 1.87 2.10 6.84
C VAL A 55 0.76 1.35 7.58
N TYR A 56 -0.33 2.04 7.97
CA TYR A 56 -1.51 1.40 8.59
C TYR A 56 -2.12 0.33 7.68
N SER A 57 -2.26 0.59 6.38
CA SER A 57 -2.80 -0.42 5.45
C SER A 57 -1.92 -1.67 5.41
N VAL A 58 -0.61 -1.49 5.56
CA VAL A 58 0.36 -2.59 5.56
C VAL A 58 0.27 -3.40 6.85
N VAL A 59 0.34 -2.72 7.98
CA VAL A 59 0.21 -3.30 9.33
C VAL A 59 -1.11 -4.05 9.48
N LYS A 60 -2.23 -3.44 9.10
CA LYS A 60 -3.56 -4.06 9.19
C LYS A 60 -3.67 -5.35 8.37
N SER A 61 -2.94 -5.45 7.27
CA SER A 61 -2.96 -6.63 6.40
C SER A 61 -1.87 -7.66 6.75
N GLY A 62 -1.29 -7.57 7.96
CA GLY A 62 -0.32 -8.55 8.48
C GLY A 62 1.14 -8.09 8.51
N GLY A 63 1.42 -6.82 8.16
CA GLY A 63 2.76 -6.24 8.24
C GLY A 63 3.63 -6.43 6.99
N VAL A 64 4.78 -5.75 6.99
CA VAL A 64 5.73 -5.69 5.86
C VAL A 64 6.24 -7.09 5.52
N LYS A 65 6.58 -7.89 6.54
CA LYS A 65 7.09 -9.25 6.35
C LYS A 65 6.08 -10.14 5.65
N ALA A 66 4.86 -10.24 6.18
CA ALA A 66 3.82 -11.11 5.62
C ALA A 66 3.45 -10.69 4.18
N GLN A 67 3.37 -9.39 3.92
CA GLN A 67 3.10 -8.90 2.56
C GLN A 67 4.25 -9.14 1.60
N THR A 68 5.50 -9.00 2.04
CA THR A 68 6.67 -9.31 1.22
C THR A 68 6.67 -10.78 0.80
N GLU A 69 6.38 -11.68 1.75
CA GLU A 69 6.24 -13.12 1.49
C GLU A 69 5.10 -13.39 0.50
N ALA A 70 3.94 -12.76 0.70
CA ALA A 70 2.79 -12.90 -0.19
C ALA A 70 3.07 -12.44 -1.62
N VAL A 71 3.74 -11.29 -1.79
CA VAL A 71 4.14 -10.75 -3.11
C VAL A 71 5.11 -11.69 -3.82
N ARG A 72 6.13 -12.20 -3.11
CA ARG A 72 7.09 -13.15 -3.68
C ARG A 72 6.41 -14.46 -4.10
N ALA A 73 5.55 -14.99 -3.23
CA ALA A 73 4.82 -16.23 -3.51
C ALA A 73 3.85 -16.07 -4.69
N PHE A 74 3.17 -14.92 -4.79
CA PHE A 74 2.33 -14.59 -5.94
C PHE A 74 3.14 -14.51 -7.23
N ALA A 75 4.22 -13.71 -7.24
CA ALA A 75 5.08 -13.55 -8.42
C ALA A 75 5.62 -14.90 -8.92
N GLN A 76 6.02 -15.78 -7.99
CA GLN A 76 6.52 -17.11 -8.34
C GLN A 76 5.43 -17.97 -8.99
N ARG A 77 4.21 -18.01 -8.43
CA ARG A 77 3.10 -18.80 -9.00
C ARG A 77 2.72 -18.30 -10.39
N GLU A 78 2.54 -17.00 -10.55
CA GLU A 78 2.19 -16.41 -11.85
C GLU A 78 3.30 -16.63 -12.89
N ALA A 79 4.57 -16.49 -12.50
CA ALA A 79 5.68 -16.76 -13.41
C ALA A 79 5.72 -18.22 -13.87
N VAL A 80 5.40 -19.18 -12.98
CA VAL A 80 5.29 -20.60 -13.35
C VAL A 80 4.17 -20.81 -14.37
N LEU A 81 3.00 -20.22 -14.16
CA LEU A 81 1.86 -20.34 -15.08
C LEU A 81 2.16 -19.73 -16.46
N LEU A 82 2.79 -18.56 -16.49
CA LEU A 82 3.17 -17.90 -17.74
C LEU A 82 4.27 -18.68 -18.49
N ASN A 83 5.25 -19.23 -17.78
CA ASN A 83 6.26 -20.10 -18.39
C ASN A 83 5.67 -21.41 -18.91
N GLN A 84 4.68 -21.98 -18.21
CA GLN A 84 3.95 -23.15 -18.71
C GLN A 84 3.20 -22.79 -20.00
N ARG A 85 2.51 -21.65 -20.02
CA ARG A 85 1.82 -21.16 -21.23
C ARG A 85 2.78 -20.95 -22.41
N LEU A 86 4.01 -20.46 -22.16
CA LEU A 86 5.04 -20.38 -23.19
C LEU A 86 5.41 -21.77 -23.74
N ALA A 87 5.62 -22.75 -22.86
CA ALA A 87 5.94 -24.12 -23.27
C ALA A 87 4.78 -24.75 -24.08
N ASP A 88 3.54 -24.49 -23.68
CA ASP A 88 2.34 -24.98 -24.38
C ASP A 88 2.22 -24.36 -25.79
N ILE A 89 2.52 -23.07 -25.94
CA ILE A 89 2.56 -22.39 -27.26
C ILE A 89 3.63 -23.01 -28.16
N GLU A 90 4.80 -23.32 -27.61
CA GLU A 90 5.90 -23.93 -28.37
C GLU A 90 5.54 -25.34 -28.84
N ALA A 91 4.97 -26.15 -27.96
CA ALA A 91 4.57 -27.52 -28.23
C ALA A 91 3.32 -27.66 -29.12
N ALA A 92 2.53 -26.59 -29.31
CA ALA A 92 1.29 -26.63 -30.09
C ALA A 92 1.55 -26.81 -31.60
N GLU A 93 1.57 -28.03 -32.11
CA GLU A 93 1.82 -28.33 -33.53
C GLU A 93 0.77 -27.72 -34.48
N GLU A 94 -0.45 -27.49 -33.99
CA GLU A 94 -1.57 -26.98 -34.80
C GLU A 94 -1.52 -25.46 -35.03
N LEU A 95 -0.73 -24.71 -34.25
CA LEU A 95 -0.60 -23.27 -34.41
C LEU A 95 0.36 -22.91 -35.53
N ALA A 96 -0.07 -22.02 -36.43
CA ALA A 96 0.82 -21.44 -37.43
C ALA A 96 1.94 -20.63 -36.76
N GLU A 97 3.15 -20.66 -37.34
CA GLU A 97 4.33 -20.03 -36.74
C GLU A 97 4.16 -18.53 -36.42
N ARG A 98 3.43 -17.79 -37.28
CA ARG A 98 3.12 -16.38 -37.03
C ARG A 98 2.23 -16.18 -35.82
N GLU A 99 1.30 -17.10 -35.58
CA GLU A 99 0.40 -17.05 -34.44
C GLU A 99 1.13 -17.44 -33.16
N LYS A 100 1.98 -18.47 -33.19
CA LYS A 100 2.91 -18.80 -32.09
C LYS A 100 3.76 -17.60 -31.69
N SER A 101 4.37 -16.93 -32.68
CA SER A 101 5.20 -15.75 -32.45
C SER A 101 4.42 -14.62 -31.75
N ARG A 102 3.17 -14.37 -32.19
CA ARG A 102 2.32 -13.35 -31.59
C ARG A 102 1.91 -13.69 -30.16
N GLU A 103 1.50 -14.94 -29.90
CA GLU A 103 1.11 -15.37 -28.55
C GLU A 103 2.31 -15.39 -27.60
N ARG A 104 3.49 -15.84 -28.07
CA ARG A 104 4.74 -15.76 -27.31
C ARG A 104 5.03 -14.32 -26.86
N GLN A 105 4.97 -13.36 -27.79
CA GLN A 105 5.22 -11.95 -27.46
C GLN A 105 4.26 -11.40 -26.40
N LYS A 106 2.98 -11.80 -26.44
CA LYS A 106 2.02 -11.40 -25.41
C LYS A 106 2.41 -11.94 -24.03
N VAL A 107 2.73 -13.23 -23.95
CA VAL A 107 3.10 -13.86 -22.68
C VAL A 107 4.43 -13.32 -22.15
N GLU A 108 5.39 -13.03 -23.02
CA GLU A 108 6.64 -12.35 -22.65
C GLU A 108 6.37 -10.93 -22.10
N GLN A 109 5.45 -10.19 -22.69
CA GLN A 109 5.03 -8.88 -22.18
C GLN A 109 4.35 -9.01 -20.81
N GLU A 110 3.44 -9.98 -20.63
CA GLU A 110 2.81 -10.28 -19.34
C GLU A 110 3.87 -10.60 -18.26
N LEU A 111 4.93 -11.35 -18.61
CA LEU A 111 6.05 -11.64 -17.69
C LEU A 111 6.84 -10.38 -17.30
N ILE A 112 7.06 -9.45 -18.23
CA ILE A 112 7.73 -8.17 -17.95
C ILE A 112 6.89 -7.32 -17.00
N GLU A 113 5.59 -7.22 -17.28
CA GLU A 113 4.65 -6.46 -16.44
C GLU A 113 4.54 -7.05 -15.04
N LEU A 114 4.45 -8.38 -14.93
CA LEU A 114 4.48 -9.09 -13.65
C LEU A 114 5.74 -8.74 -12.86
N ARG A 115 6.92 -8.80 -13.48
CA ARG A 115 8.19 -8.47 -12.80
C ARG A 115 8.24 -7.00 -12.37
N SER A 116 7.82 -6.10 -13.24
CA SER A 116 7.80 -4.65 -12.97
C SER A 116 6.88 -4.32 -11.80
N ALA A 117 5.63 -4.81 -11.83
CA ALA A 117 4.64 -4.57 -10.79
C ALA A 117 5.08 -5.15 -9.43
N ASN A 118 5.62 -6.38 -9.42
CA ASN A 118 6.12 -6.99 -8.20
C ASN A 118 7.35 -6.26 -7.64
N ASN A 119 8.29 -5.84 -8.49
CA ASN A 119 9.44 -5.06 -8.05
C ASN A 119 9.02 -3.72 -7.42
N TRP A 120 8.11 -2.99 -8.07
CA TRP A 120 7.57 -1.75 -7.51
C TRP A 120 6.91 -2.00 -6.15
N ARG A 121 6.06 -3.04 -6.04
CA ARG A 121 5.39 -3.37 -4.79
C ARG A 121 6.38 -3.73 -3.68
N LEU A 122 7.40 -4.52 -3.99
CA LEU A 122 8.46 -4.88 -3.04
C LEU A 122 9.23 -3.63 -2.58
N GLN A 123 9.59 -2.74 -3.51
CA GLN A 123 10.26 -1.48 -3.17
C GLN A 123 9.43 -0.64 -2.20
N THR A 124 8.13 -0.47 -2.47
CA THR A 124 7.23 0.28 -1.57
C THR A 124 7.15 -0.36 -0.19
N LEU A 125 7.08 -1.69 -0.09
CA LEU A 125 7.05 -2.40 1.18
C LEU A 125 8.37 -2.25 1.94
N THR A 126 9.51 -2.39 1.26
CA THR A 126 10.84 -2.24 1.88
C THR A 126 11.20 -0.79 2.23
N ALA A 127 10.47 0.18 1.69
CA ALA A 127 10.62 1.58 2.03
C ALA A 127 9.86 1.96 3.31
N ILE A 128 9.15 1.03 3.94
CA ILE A 128 8.57 1.22 5.27
C ILE A 128 9.65 0.90 6.30
N ASP A 129 9.97 1.88 7.14
CA ASP A 129 10.92 1.69 8.22
C ASP A 129 10.33 0.73 9.27
N PRO A 130 11.10 -0.25 9.78
CA PRO A 130 10.66 -1.11 10.88
C PRO A 130 10.12 -0.33 12.10
N ASP A 131 10.67 0.84 12.39
CA ASP A 131 10.21 1.69 13.48
C ASP A 131 8.84 2.32 13.16
N GLU A 132 8.59 2.72 11.90
CA GLU A 132 7.27 3.18 11.47
C GLU A 132 6.22 2.06 11.62
N GLU A 133 6.55 0.85 11.17
CA GLU A 133 5.68 -0.32 11.30
C GLU A 133 5.37 -0.62 12.78
N ALA A 134 6.39 -0.65 13.63
CA ALA A 134 6.24 -0.91 15.06
C ALA A 134 5.40 0.16 15.77
N ILE A 135 5.64 1.43 15.46
CA ILE A 135 4.88 2.55 16.04
C ILE A 135 3.40 2.47 15.60
N VAL A 136 3.13 2.23 14.32
CA VAL A 136 1.75 2.09 13.83
C VAL A 136 1.05 0.87 14.45
N GLN A 137 1.77 -0.24 14.61
CA GLN A 137 1.26 -1.43 15.30
C GLN A 137 0.87 -1.14 16.76
N GLN A 138 1.65 -0.33 17.47
CA GLN A 138 1.33 0.09 18.85
C GLN A 138 0.06 0.96 18.91
N HIS A 139 -0.14 1.83 17.91
CA HIS A 139 -1.27 2.76 17.84
C HIS A 139 -2.48 2.23 17.05
N LEU A 140 -2.44 0.97 16.61
CA LEU A 140 -3.44 0.40 15.69
C LEU A 140 -4.88 0.61 16.19
N SER A 141 -5.14 0.31 17.45
CA SER A 141 -6.48 0.49 18.04
C SER A 141 -6.96 1.95 18.03
N ALA A 142 -6.07 2.90 18.30
CA ALA A 142 -6.40 4.33 18.30
C ALA A 142 -6.66 4.84 16.88
N ILE A 143 -5.86 4.39 15.91
CA ILE A 143 -6.04 4.68 14.49
C ILE A 143 -7.41 4.15 14.03
N GLU A 144 -7.72 2.88 14.30
CA GLU A 144 -8.98 2.26 13.91
C GLU A 144 -10.19 2.97 14.52
N LYS A 145 -10.13 3.30 15.82
CA LYS A 145 -11.19 4.07 16.49
C LYS A 145 -11.43 5.42 15.80
N THR A 146 -10.36 6.09 15.37
CA THR A 146 -10.44 7.40 14.71
C THR A 146 -10.98 7.30 13.27
N LEU A 147 -10.61 6.24 12.54
CA LEU A 147 -11.06 6.02 11.16
C LEU A 147 -12.50 5.49 11.11
N MET A 148 -12.85 4.57 12.02
CA MET A 148 -14.12 3.84 12.06
C MET A 148 -15.22 4.50 12.91
N GLN A 149 -14.94 5.65 13.56
CA GLN A 149 -16.01 6.51 14.07
C GLN A 149 -16.81 7.10 12.91
N VAL A 150 -17.64 6.26 12.32
CA VAL A 150 -18.83 6.64 11.58
C VAL A 150 -19.87 6.88 12.67
N GLN A 151 -20.30 8.12 12.85
CA GLN A 151 -21.58 8.35 13.49
C GLN A 151 -22.62 7.71 12.57
N CYS A 152 -23.08 6.51 12.93
CA CYS A 152 -24.33 6.00 12.36
C CYS A 152 -25.40 7.04 12.70
N ALA A 153 -25.85 7.76 11.66
CA ALA A 153 -27.06 8.56 11.69
C ALA A 153 -28.27 7.64 11.54
#